data_AF-A0A7C1MJU6-F1
#
_entry.id   AF-A0A7C1MJU6-F1
#
_cell.length_a   1.000
_cell.length_b   1.000
_cell.length_c   1.000
_cell.angle_alpha   90.00
_cell.angle_beta   90.00
_cell.angle_gamma   90.00
#
_symmetry.space_group_name_H-M   'P 1'
#
loop_
_entity.id
_entity.type
_entity.pdbx_description
1 polymer ?
#
loop_
_entity_poly.entity_id
_entity_poly.type
_entity_poly.pdbx_seq_one_letter_code
_entity_poly.pdbx_strand_id
1 'polypeptide(L)'
;MCSPKKVRCFKCLEWFSKSRKPIECPKCGDFKCPNCNSCMCNLTKKEKRIVIAMIHTYETFMKEKFNLTYDFSKHKKIEKELN
;
A
#
# COMPACT_ATOMS: atom_id res chain seq x y z
N MET A 1 2.20 11.94 -10.12
CA MET A 1 2.23 10.63 -9.43
C MET A 1 1.30 9.65 -10.14
N CYS A 2 1.82 8.65 -10.85
CA CYS A 2 1.02 7.60 -11.48
C CYS A 2 0.74 6.50 -10.43
N SER A 3 -0.26 6.70 -9.56
CA SER A 3 -0.73 5.63 -8.69
C SER A 3 -1.86 4.85 -9.40
N PRO A 4 -1.95 3.52 -9.24
CA PRO A 4 -3.00 2.74 -9.91
C PRO A 4 -4.40 3.17 -9.41
N LYS A 5 -5.37 3.33 -10.31
CA LYS A 5 -6.75 3.75 -9.97
C LYS A 5 -7.47 2.74 -9.08
N LYS A 6 -7.12 1.45 -9.21
CA LYS A 6 -7.62 0.36 -8.38
C LYS A 6 -6.45 -0.28 -7.62
N VAL A 7 -6.74 -0.76 -6.42
CA VAL A 7 -5.82 -1.56 -5.61
C VAL A 7 -6.53 -2.80 -5.12
N ARG A 8 -5.76 -3.86 -4.86
CA ARG A 8 -6.26 -5.11 -4.32
C ARG A 8 -5.99 -5.14 -2.82
N CYS A 9 -7.00 -5.44 -2.01
CA CYS A 9 -6.83 -5.52 -0.57
C CYS A 9 -5.92 -6.70 -0.20
N PHE A 10 -4.88 -6.46 0.60
CA PHE A 10 -3.96 -7.52 1.06
C PHE A 10 -4.62 -8.56 1.98
N LYS A 11 -5.79 -8.23 2.57
CA LYS A 11 -6.52 -9.10 3.51
C LYS A 11 -7.64 -9.89 2.84
N CYS A 12 -8.62 -9.21 2.24
CA CYS A 12 -9.77 -9.88 1.62
C CYS A 12 -9.62 -10.11 0.12
N LEU A 13 -8.51 -9.68 -0.49
CA LEU A 13 -8.20 -9.87 -1.92
C LEU A 13 -9.18 -9.22 -2.91
N GLU A 14 -10.15 -8.44 -2.43
CA GLU A 14 -11.06 -7.67 -3.28
C GLU A 14 -10.40 -6.44 -3.90
N TRP A 15 -10.79 -6.13 -5.13
CA TRP A 15 -10.38 -4.91 -5.83
C TRP A 15 -11.26 -3.74 -5.44
N PHE A 16 -10.65 -2.57 -5.20
CA PHE A 16 -11.40 -1.34 -4.94
C PHE A 16 -10.75 -0.11 -5.58
N SER A 17 -11.57 0.91 -5.85
CA SER A 17 -11.13 2.15 -6.49
C SER A 17 -10.66 3.19 -5.48
N LYS A 18 -9.61 3.93 -5.83
CA LYS A 18 -9.15 5.13 -5.10
C LYS A 18 -9.94 6.39 -5.45
N SER A 19 -10.87 6.36 -6.39
CA SER A 19 -11.47 7.61 -6.92
C SER A 19 -12.80 8.02 -6.25
N ARG A 20 -13.44 7.17 -5.44
CA ARG A 20 -14.79 7.42 -4.89
C ARG A 20 -14.83 7.89 -3.42
N LYS A 21 -13.75 8.50 -2.92
CA LYS A 21 -13.43 8.80 -1.49
C LYS A 21 -12.75 7.64 -0.77
N PRO A 22 -11.50 7.31 -1.12
CA PRO A 22 -10.76 6.33 -0.36
C PRO A 22 -10.39 6.94 0.99
N ILE A 23 -10.69 6.23 2.08
CA ILE A 23 -10.31 6.67 3.42
C ILE A 23 -8.88 6.20 3.65
N GLU A 24 -7.92 7.10 3.59
CA GLU A 24 -6.57 6.81 4.05
C GLU A 24 -6.56 6.63 5.56
N CYS A 25 -5.79 5.65 6.04
CA CYS A 25 -5.62 5.44 7.46
C CYS A 25 -4.64 6.48 8.01
N PRO A 26 -5.02 7.31 8.99
CA PRO A 26 -4.13 8.35 9.53
C PRO A 26 -2.91 7.78 10.26
N LYS A 27 -2.96 6.50 10.67
CA LYS A 27 -1.86 5.84 11.40
C LYS A 27 -0.78 5.33 10.47
N CYS A 28 -1.17 4.68 9.36
CA CYS A 28 -0.26 3.94 8.48
C CYS A 28 -0.16 4.52 7.06
N GLY A 29 -1.00 5.50 6.70
CA GLY A 29 -1.00 6.15 5.39
C GLY A 29 -1.53 5.28 4.23
N ASP A 30 -1.99 4.05 4.51
CA ASP A 30 -2.53 3.15 3.48
C ASP A 30 -4.06 3.30 3.36
N PHE A 31 -4.61 2.93 2.21
CA PHE A 31 -6.05 2.98 1.97
C PHE A 31 -6.79 1.92 2.78
N LYS A 32 -7.85 2.33 3.46
CA LYS A 32 -8.80 1.38 4.07
C LYS A 32 -9.62 0.72 2.98
N CYS A 33 -9.63 -0.61 3.00
CA CYS A 33 -10.48 -1.40 2.12
C CYS A 33 -11.96 -1.16 2.47
N PRO A 34 -12.82 -0.76 1.53
CA PRO A 34 -14.24 -0.55 1.80
C PRO A 34 -15.00 -1.85 2.08
N ASN A 35 -14.47 -3.01 1.65
CA ASN A 35 -15.14 -4.31 1.83
C ASN A 35 -14.92 -4.92 3.22
N CYS A 36 -13.70 -4.85 3.76
CA CYS A 36 -13.37 -5.47 5.06
C CYS A 36 -12.84 -4.47 6.10
N ASN A 37 -12.84 -3.18 5.77
CA ASN A 37 -12.35 -2.07 6.61
C ASN A 37 -10.89 -2.21 7.08
N SER A 38 -10.11 -3.08 6.43
CA SER A 38 -8.71 -3.32 6.79
C SER A 38 -7.75 -2.36 6.08
N CYS A 39 -6.64 -2.08 6.73
CA CYS A 39 -5.46 -1.40 6.17
C CYS A 39 -4.21 -2.10 6.72
N MET A 40 -3.02 -1.57 6.41
CA MET A 40 -1.75 -2.09 6.93
C MET A 40 -1.72 -2.26 8.47
N CYS A 41 -2.49 -1.47 9.25
CA CYS A 41 -2.57 -1.62 10.70
C CYS A 41 -3.14 -2.97 11.17
N ASN A 42 -3.93 -3.64 10.32
CA ASN A 42 -4.57 -4.91 10.64
C ASN A 42 -3.69 -6.13 10.33
N LEU A 43 -2.48 -5.91 9.82
CA LEU A 43 -1.51 -6.96 9.50
C LEU A 43 -0.54 -7.18 10.68
N THR A 44 -0.14 -8.43 10.86
CA THR A 44 0.95 -8.83 11.76
C THR A 44 2.29 -8.22 11.31
N LYS A 45 3.29 -8.18 12.21
CA LYS A 45 4.64 -7.70 11.86
C LYS A 45 5.22 -8.44 10.66
N LYS A 46 5.02 -9.77 10.58
CA LYS A 46 5.48 -10.62 9.46
C LYS A 46 4.79 -10.24 8.15
N GLU A 47 3.47 -10.14 8.15
CA GLU A 47 2.70 -9.76 6.95
C GLU A 47 3.07 -8.37 6.45
N LYS A 48 3.26 -7.39 7.34
CA LYS A 48 3.70 -6.04 6.96
C LYS A 48 5.05 -6.05 6.23
N ARG A 49 6.02 -6.85 6.71
CA ARG A 49 7.33 -6.99 6.04
C ARG A 49 7.19 -7.56 4.64
N ILE A 50 6.34 -8.57 4.47
CA ILE A 50 6.07 -9.18 3.15
C ILE A 50 5.43 -8.17 2.21
N VAL A 51 4.38 -7.47 2.64
CA VAL A 51 3.69 -6.48 1.82
C VAL A 51 4.62 -5.34 1.42
N ILE A 52 5.43 -4.81 2.35
CA ILE A 52 6.40 -3.76 2.04
C ILE A 52 7.45 -4.26 1.04
N ALA A 53 7.98 -5.47 1.19
CA ALA A 53 8.91 -6.04 0.22
C ALA A 53 8.29 -6.14 -1.19
N MET A 54 7.05 -6.61 -1.29
CA MET A 54 6.33 -6.68 -2.58
C MET A 54 6.10 -5.31 -3.21
N ILE A 55 5.78 -4.29 -2.40
CA ILE A 55 5.62 -2.91 -2.84
C ILE A 55 6.96 -2.43 -3.44
N HIS A 56 8.07 -2.50 -2.68
CA HIS A 56 9.41 -2.13 -3.16
C HIS A 56 9.84 -2.84 -4.45
N THR A 57 9.58 -4.15 -4.57
CA THR A 57 9.86 -4.90 -5.80
C THR A 57 9.06 -4.36 -6.98
N TYR A 58 7.77 -4.11 -6.79
CA TYR A 58 6.91 -3.55 -7.84
C TYR A 58 7.39 -2.16 -8.29
N GLU A 59 7.77 -1.29 -7.36
CA GLU A 59 8.26 0.05 -7.73
C GLU A 59 9.63 0.03 -8.38
N THR A 60 10.53 -0.84 -7.93
CA THR A 60 11.82 -1.04 -8.60
C THR A 60 11.58 -1.43 -10.05
N PHE A 61 10.69 -2.39 -10.29
CA PHE A 61 10.28 -2.78 -11.64
C PHE A 61 9.65 -1.62 -12.44
N MET A 62 8.74 -0.85 -11.84
CA MET A 62 8.10 0.28 -12.51
C MET A 62 9.09 1.39 -12.88
N LYS A 63 10.05 1.66 -12.01
CA LYS A 63 11.13 2.63 -12.26
C LYS A 63 12.04 2.16 -13.39
N GLU A 64 12.48 0.91 -13.36
CA GLU A 64 13.37 0.33 -14.37
C GLU A 64 12.73 0.23 -15.75
N LYS A 65 11.44 -0.13 -15.82
CA LYS A 65 10.76 -0.36 -17.11
C LYS A 65 10.12 0.88 -17.70
N PHE A 66 9.65 1.81 -16.88
CA PHE A 66 8.83 2.92 -17.34
C PHE A 66 9.33 4.29 -16.89
N ASN A 67 10.45 4.38 -16.16
CA ASN A 67 10.97 5.61 -15.56
C ASN A 67 9.91 6.35 -14.71
N LEU A 68 8.99 5.61 -14.11
CA LEU A 68 7.94 6.14 -13.25
C LEU A 68 8.38 6.08 -11.78
N THR A 69 8.14 7.16 -11.04
CA THR A 69 8.38 7.24 -9.60
C THR A 69 7.06 7.18 -8.82
N TYR A 70 7.07 6.41 -7.73
CA TYR A 70 5.97 6.34 -6.77
C TYR A 70 6.42 7.05 -5.47
N ASP A 71 5.50 7.76 -4.82
CA ASP A 71 5.79 8.37 -3.52
C ASP A 71 5.42 7.42 -2.37
N PHE A 72 6.44 7.03 -1.62
CA PHE A 72 6.37 6.15 -0.46
C PHE A 72 6.45 6.89 0.86
N SER A 73 6.45 8.22 0.85
CA SER A 73 6.45 9.02 2.07
C SER A 73 5.44 8.49 3.11
N LYS A 74 4.29 7.98 2.64
CA LYS A 74 3.26 7.32 3.45
C LYS A 74 3.69 6.04 4.20
N HIS A 75 4.61 5.23 3.67
CA HIS A 75 5.02 3.96 4.29
C HIS A 75 6.27 4.08 5.17
N LYS A 76 7.05 5.18 5.06
CA LYS A 76 8.27 5.41 5.84
C LYS A 76 8.10 5.21 7.34
N LYS A 77 6.93 5.57 7.88
CA LYS A 77 6.62 5.39 9.31
C LYS A 77 6.58 3.91 9.69
N ILE A 78 5.91 3.08 8.88
CA ILE A 78 5.82 1.63 9.14
C ILE A 78 7.17 0.98 8.94
N GLU A 79 7.95 1.39 7.94
CA GLU A 79 9.29 0.86 7.71
C GLU A 79 10.19 1.08 8.93
N LYS A 80 10.13 2.26 9.55
CA LYS A 80 10.81 2.56 10.81
C LYS A 80 10.33 1.70 11.99
N GLU A 81 9.06 1.30 12.02
CA GLU A 81 8.50 0.41 13.06
C GLU A 81 8.90 -1.06 12.87
N LEU A 82 9.32 -1.45 11.67
CA LEU A 82 9.63 -2.84 11.33
C LEU A 82 11.11 -3.20 11.51
N ASN A 83 11.99 -2.22 11.33
CA ASN A 83 13.42 -2.31 11.64
C ASN A 83 13.67 -2.12 13.14
#